data_AF-A0A835LGA1-F1
#
_entry.id   AF-A0A835LGA1-F1
#
_cell.length_a   1.000
_cell.length_b   1.000
_cell.length_c   1.000
_cell.angle_alpha   90.00
_cell.angle_beta   90.00
_cell.angle_gamma   90.00
#
_symmetry.space_group_name_H-M   'P 1'
#
loop_
_entity.id
_entity.type
_entity.pdbx_description
1 polymer ?
#
loop_
_entity_poly.entity_id
_entity_poly.type
_entity_poly.pdbx_seq_one_letter_code
_entity_poly.pdbx_strand_id
1 'polypeptide(L)'
;MGKILQGLEHLQRIGQMREPEDSNGKSHYYDGLLVLASALINEGQKEETAKYLRKATVYDYDRYNIYLKHCLEDSENVITTSDQKAQ
;
A
#
# COMPACT_ATOMS: atom_id res chain seq x y z
N MET A 1 20.29 11.99 -5.73
CA MET A 1 19.53 10.78 -5.36
C MET A 1 18.89 10.83 -3.94
N GLY A 2 18.76 11.99 -3.27
CA GLY A 2 18.52 12.02 -1.81
C GLY A 2 17.10 12.29 -1.29
N LYS A 3 16.06 12.41 -2.13
CA LYS A 3 14.71 12.81 -1.67
C LYS A 3 13.70 11.67 -1.53
N ILE A 4 13.90 10.56 -2.24
CA ILE A 4 12.91 9.48 -2.34
C ILE A 4 12.98 8.54 -1.11
N LEU A 5 14.18 8.10 -0.73
CA LEU A 5 14.39 7.25 0.45
C LEU A 5 13.92 7.89 1.75
N GLN A 6 14.23 9.18 1.96
CA GLN A 6 13.75 9.95 3.12
C GLN A 6 12.22 10.09 3.13
N GLY A 7 11.60 10.15 1.95
CA GLY A 7 10.14 10.19 1.82
C GLY A 7 9.49 8.89 2.28
N LEU A 8 10.03 7.74 1.86
CA LEU A 8 9.52 6.44 2.28
C LEU A 8 9.71 6.20 3.78
N GLU A 9 10.88 6.52 4.33
CA GLU A 9 11.12 6.41 5.78
C GLU A 9 10.16 7.29 6.59
N HIS A 10 9.85 8.50 6.09
CA HIS A 10 8.86 9.36 6.74
C HIS A 10 7.46 8.76 6.70
N LEU A 11 7.05 8.20 5.56
CA LEU A 11 5.74 7.57 5.39
C LEU A 11 5.62 6.30 6.24
N GLN A 12 6.67 5.50 6.38
CA GLN A 12 6.66 4.28 7.20
C GLN A 12 6.37 4.57 8.68
N ARG A 13 6.68 5.78 9.18
CA ARG A 13 6.30 6.20 10.53
C ARG A 13 4.79 6.19 10.73
N ILE A 14 3.99 6.46 9.70
CA ILE A 14 2.52 6.43 9.77
C ILE A 14 2.04 5.03 10.15
N GLY A 15 2.64 3.99 9.57
CA GLY A 15 2.34 2.59 9.91
C GLY A 15 2.66 2.20 11.35
N GLN A 16 3.56 2.95 12.00
CA GLN A 16 3.98 2.75 13.39
C GLN A 16 3.23 3.64 14.39
N MET A 17 2.52 4.66 13.92
CA MET A 17 1.71 5.52 14.77
C MET A 17 0.50 4.75 15.32
N ARG A 18 0.12 5.08 16.55
CA ARG A 18 -1.15 4.63 17.14
C ARG A 18 -2.31 5.24 16.35
N GLU A 19 -3.32 4.43 16.07
CA GLU A 19 -4.58 4.91 15.50
C GLU A 19 -5.17 6.01 16.39
N PRO A 20 -5.48 7.20 15.85
CA PRO A 20 -6.11 8.28 16.61
C PRO A 20 -7.48 7.88 17.13
N GLU A 21 -7.94 8.49 18.23
CA GLU A 21 -9.26 8.16 18.81
C GLU A 21 -10.39 8.98 18.20
N ASP A 22 -10.09 10.19 17.72
CA ASP A 22 -11.06 11.09 17.13
C ASP A 22 -11.32 10.79 15.64
N SER A 23 -12.56 11.01 15.20
CA SER A 23 -13.03 10.75 13.83
C SER A 23 -12.15 11.39 12.74
N ASN A 24 -11.76 12.65 12.94
CA ASN A 24 -10.99 13.39 11.93
C ASN A 24 -9.55 12.87 11.85
N GLY A 25 -8.93 12.62 13.00
CA GLY A 25 -7.62 12.00 13.11
C GLY A 25 -7.59 10.63 12.46
N LYS A 26 -8.61 9.79 12.69
CA LYS A 26 -8.72 8.47 12.04
C LYS A 26 -8.76 8.59 10.53
N SER A 27 -9.61 9.47 9.98
CA SER A 27 -9.69 9.66 8.53
C SER A 27 -8.33 10.04 7.93
N HIS A 28 -7.61 10.99 8.55
CA HIS A 28 -6.28 11.40 8.08
C HIS A 28 -5.23 10.31 8.24
N TYR A 29 -5.32 9.52 9.31
CA TYR A 29 -4.44 8.37 9.54
C TYR A 29 -4.59 7.33 8.43
N TYR A 30 -5.83 6.94 8.09
CA TYR A 30 -6.07 5.96 7.02
C TYR A 30 -5.74 6.49 5.62
N ASP A 31 -5.93 7.79 5.37
CA ASP A 31 -5.44 8.43 4.15
C ASP A 31 -3.91 8.40 4.07
N GLY A 32 -3.22 8.60 5.19
CA GLY A 32 -1.77 8.41 5.30
C GLY A 32 -1.33 6.97 5.03
N LEU A 33 -2.08 5.97 5.52
CA LEU A 33 -1.81 4.57 5.22
C LEU A 33 -1.98 4.24 3.73
N LEU A 34 -2.95 4.86 3.05
CA LEU A 34 -3.13 4.71 1.61
C LEU A 34 -1.93 5.30 0.83
N VAL A 35 -1.40 6.45 1.25
CA VAL A 35 -0.19 7.03 0.66
C VAL A 35 1.05 6.17 0.91
N LEU A 36 1.19 5.61 2.11
CA LEU A 36 2.27 4.64 2.40
C LEU A 36 2.14 3.39 1.51
N ALA A 37 0.93 2.84 1.37
CA ALA A 37 0.66 1.67 0.56
C ALA A 37 1.02 1.89 -0.92
N SER A 38 0.73 3.08 -1.47
CA SER A 38 1.09 3.44 -2.85
C SER A 38 2.60 3.68 -3.04
N ALA A 39 3.32 4.12 -2.02
CA ALA A 39 4.78 4.18 -2.07
C ALA A 39 5.38 2.76 -2.04
N LEU A 40 4.87 1.88 -1.18
CA LEU A 40 5.36 0.51 -1.02
C LEU A 40 5.14 -0.38 -2.25
N ILE A 41 4.04 -0.18 -2.98
CA ILE A 41 3.77 -0.98 -4.19
C ILE A 41 4.78 -0.65 -5.30
N ASN A 42 5.24 0.60 -5.41
CA ASN A 42 6.28 1.00 -6.36
C ASN A 42 7.65 0.38 -6.02
N GLU A 43 7.90 0.08 -4.75
CA GLU A 43 9.10 -0.61 -4.26
C GLU A 43 8.95 -2.15 -4.31
N GLY A 44 7.82 -2.67 -4.83
CA GLY A 44 7.54 -4.09 -4.93
C GLY A 44 7.11 -4.78 -3.63
N GLN A 45 6.87 -4.03 -2.55
CA GLN A 45 6.49 -4.58 -1.23
C GLN A 45 5.00 -4.90 -1.12
N LYS A 46 4.50 -5.76 -2.03
CA LYS A 46 3.05 -6.08 -2.15
C LYS A 46 2.41 -6.61 -0.88
N GLU A 47 3.11 -7.45 -0.11
CA GLU A 47 2.58 -8.03 1.14
C GLU A 47 2.32 -6.97 2.21
N GLU A 48 3.25 -6.04 2.37
CA GLU A 48 3.15 -4.95 3.34
C GLU A 48 2.12 -3.90 2.87
N THR A 49 2.05 -3.61 1.56
CA THR A 49 0.96 -2.82 0.96
C THR A 49 -0.41 -3.43 1.29
N ALA A 50 -0.62 -4.73 1.04
CA ALA A 50 -1.89 -5.40 1.28
C ALA A 50 -2.27 -5.37 2.77
N LYS A 51 -1.31 -5.49 3.69
CA LYS A 51 -1.54 -5.37 5.13
C LYS A 51 -2.06 -3.98 5.52
N TYR A 52 -1.49 -2.89 5.00
CA TYR A 52 -1.97 -1.55 5.28
C TYR A 52 -3.35 -1.27 4.67
N LEU A 53 -3.58 -1.75 3.44
CA LEU A 53 -4.88 -1.62 2.78
C LEU A 53 -5.97 -2.41 3.52
N ARG A 54 -5.68 -3.62 4.00
CA ARG A 54 -6.62 -4.40 4.85
C ARG A 54 -7.00 -3.65 6.12
N LYS A 55 -6.04 -2.98 6.79
CA LYS A 55 -6.35 -2.14 7.94
C LYS A 55 -7.31 -1.00 7.57
N ALA A 56 -7.06 -0.32 6.44
CA ALA A 56 -7.92 0.76 5.97
C ALA A 56 -9.33 0.26 5.60
N THR A 57 -9.46 -0.92 4.99
CA THR A 57 -10.78 -1.50 4.66
C THR A 57 -11.62 -1.87 5.89
N VAL A 58 -11.01 -2.13 7.04
CA VAL A 58 -11.75 -2.37 8.29
C VAL A 58 -12.40 -1.08 8.80
N TYR A 59 -11.79 0.07 8.51
CA TYR A 59 -12.34 1.38 8.87
C TYR A 59 -13.40 1.87 7.88
N ASP A 60 -13.09 1.82 6.57
CA ASP A 60 -14.01 2.23 5.51
C ASP A 60 -13.84 1.31 4.30
N TYR A 61 -14.69 0.29 4.25
CA TYR A 61 -14.62 -0.74 3.21
C TYR A 61 -14.82 -0.13 1.81
N ASP A 62 -15.85 0.68 1.63
CA ASP A 62 -16.23 1.20 0.32
C ASP A 62 -15.15 2.11 -0.27
N ARG A 63 -14.46 2.88 0.58
CA ARG A 63 -13.38 3.76 0.16
C ARG A 63 -12.10 3.02 -0.20
N TYR A 64 -11.68 2.04 0.60
CA TYR A 64 -10.33 1.48 0.49
C TYR A 64 -10.26 0.13 -0.24
N ASN A 65 -11.37 -0.61 -0.36
CA ASN A 65 -11.38 -1.96 -0.93
C ASN A 65 -10.95 -2.00 -2.40
N ILE A 66 -11.23 -0.95 -3.17
CA ILE A 66 -10.79 -0.86 -4.57
C ILE A 66 -9.26 -0.96 -4.70
N TYR A 67 -8.51 -0.31 -3.81
CA TYR A 67 -7.05 -0.37 -3.82
C TYR A 67 -6.53 -1.74 -3.39
N LEU A 68 -7.19 -2.38 -2.41
CA LEU A 68 -6.82 -3.73 -1.98
C LEU A 68 -7.03 -4.73 -3.13
N LYS A 69 -8.14 -4.64 -3.85
CA LYS A 69 -8.40 -5.46 -5.04
C LYS A 69 -7.33 -5.27 -6.09
N HIS A 70 -7.05 -4.02 -6.49
CA HIS A 70 -5.98 -3.75 -7.46
C HIS A 70 -4.62 -4.29 -7.00
N CYS A 71 -4.27 -4.14 -5.71
CA CYS A 71 -3.02 -4.67 -5.16
C CYS A 71 -2.92 -6.21 -5.26
N LEU A 72 -4.05 -6.93 -5.15
CA LEU A 72 -4.10 -8.39 -5.23
C LEU A 72 -4.24 -8.87 -6.68
N GLU A 73 -4.99 -8.18 -7.52
CA GLU A 73 -5.19 -8.52 -8.94
C GLU A 73 -3.90 -8.31 -9.75
N ASP A 74 -3.12 -7.26 -9.47
CA ASP A 74 -1.77 -7.07 -10.03
C ASP A 74 -0.78 -8.16 -9.59
N SER A 75 -1.13 -9.02 -8.62
CA SER A 75 -0.33 -10.19 -8.25
C SER A 75 -0.63 -11.42 -9.10
N GLU A 76 -1.80 -11.51 -9.72
CA GLU A 76 -2.22 -12.65 -10.55
C GLU A 76 -1.79 -12.52 -12.03
N ASN A 77 -1.33 -11.35 -12.47
CA ASN A 77 -0.95 -11.11 -13.87
C ASN A 77 0.53 -11.41 -14.22
N VAL A 78 1.26 -12.15 -13.36
CA VAL A 78 2.67 -12.55 -13.60
C VAL A 78 2.78 -14.08 -13.74
N ILE A 79 1.89 -14.71 -14.50
CA ILE A 79 2.16 -16.03 -15.11
C ILE A 79 1.47 -16.07 -16.49
N THR A 80 2.19 -15.65 -17.55
CA THR A 80 2.31 -16.37 -18.83
C THR A 80 3.04 -15.52 -19.87
N THR A 81 4.36 -15.70 -19.96
CA THR A 81 5.17 -15.83 -21.19
C THR A 81 6.54 -16.33 -20.70
N SER A 82 6.66 -17.61 -20.34
CA SER A 82 7.10 -18.66 -21.26
C SER A 82 8.25 -18.20 -22.15
N ASP A 83 9.44 -18.69 -21.80
CA ASP A 83 10.52 -19.07 -22.71
C ASP A 83 10.34 -18.71 -24.19
N GLN A 84 11.17 -17.79 -24.68
CA GLN A 84 11.82 -17.97 -25.99
C GLN A 84 13.30 -17.63 -25.88
N LYS A 85 14.06 -18.67 -25.52
CA LYS A 85 15.23 -19.20 -26.22
C LYS A 85 15.89 -18.29 -27.26
N ALA A 86 17.20 -18.12 -27.06
CA ALA A 86 18.24 -17.83 -28.04
C ALA A 86 17.85 -18.03 -29.52
N GLN A 87 18.05 -16.98 -30.33
CA GLN A 87 18.95 -17.03 -31.49
C GLN A 87 19.40 -15.63 -31.90
#